data_AF-A0A2V6TGP3-F1
#
_entry.id   AF-A0A2V6TGP3-F1
#
_cell.length_a   1.000
_cell.length_b   1.000
_cell.length_c   1.000
_cell.angle_alpha   90.00
_cell.angle_beta   90.00
_cell.angle_gamma   90.00
#
_symmetry.space_group_name_H-M   'P 1'
#
loop_
_entity.id
_entity.type
_entity.pdbx_description
1 polymer ?
#
loop_
_entity_poly.entity_id
_entity_poly.type
_entity_poly.pdbx_seq_one_letter_code
_entity_poly.pdbx_strand_id
1 'polypeptide(L)'
;MHRHTIVEGVMGGMIGAVAIAVWFLCIDVSMGQPFRTPALLGATLFDGLRDPAALHTTARLVLEYTALHWTAFVAFGLVTAGLLAAADRDPRLLFVVFMLFCCFEVFALGLISVLAERLFEVLAWWTLVLANLLAGLIMLAFFFRRHRSAWHEFLVLSE
;
A
#
# COMPACT_ATOMS: atom_id res chain seq x y z
N MET A 1 15.82 -16.80 6.25
CA MET A 1 14.97 -15.76 6.87
C MET A 1 14.50 -16.25 8.22
N HIS A 2 14.79 -15.55 9.32
CA HIS A 2 14.33 -15.97 10.64
C HIS A 2 12.80 -15.81 10.74
N ARG A 3 12.11 -16.70 11.49
CA ARG A 3 10.65 -16.69 11.67
C ARG A 3 10.11 -15.31 12.07
N HIS A 4 10.90 -14.57 12.84
CA HIS A 4 10.58 -13.23 13.31
C HIS A 4 10.44 -12.21 12.18
N THR A 5 11.35 -12.21 11.20
CA THR A 5 11.29 -11.33 10.00
C THR A 5 10.07 -11.60 9.13
N ILE A 6 9.66 -12.88 8.98
CA ILE A 6 8.45 -13.24 8.22
C ILE A 6 7.22 -12.64 8.89
N VAL A 7 7.08 -12.84 10.20
CA VAL A 7 5.94 -12.35 10.97
C VAL A 7 5.87 -10.82 10.92
N GLU A 8 7.00 -10.15 11.06
CA GLU A 8 7.09 -8.69 10.94
C GLU A 8 6.70 -8.18 9.56
N GLY A 9 7.17 -8.85 8.50
CA GLY A 9 6.81 -8.48 7.14
C GLY A 9 5.33 -8.66 6.86
N VAL A 10 4.73 -9.78 7.29
CA VAL A 10 3.28 -10.00 7.17
C VAL A 10 2.50 -8.96 7.97
N MET A 11 2.89 -8.67 9.22
CA MET A 11 2.22 -7.66 10.04
C MET A 11 2.31 -6.26 9.41
N GLY A 12 3.50 -5.84 8.98
CA GLY A 12 3.70 -4.55 8.33
C GLY A 12 2.85 -4.42 7.07
N GLY A 13 2.82 -5.47 6.23
CA GLY A 13 1.97 -5.53 5.05
C GLY A 13 0.47 -5.44 5.38
N MET A 14 -0.01 -6.24 6.32
CA MET A 14 -1.42 -6.22 6.74
C MET A 14 -1.84 -4.85 7.29
N ILE A 15 -0.97 -4.17 8.05
CA ILE A 15 -1.23 -2.82 8.57
C ILE A 15 -1.42 -1.82 7.41
N GLY A 16 -0.53 -1.85 6.41
CA GLY A 16 -0.67 -1.01 5.22
C GLY A 16 -1.95 -1.32 4.43
N ALA A 17 -2.26 -2.61 4.26
CA ALA A 17 -3.46 -3.05 3.56
C ALA A 17 -4.74 -2.54 4.25
N VAL A 18 -4.81 -2.66 5.58
CA VAL A 18 -5.92 -2.18 6.41
C VAL A 18 -6.04 -0.66 6.35
N ALA A 19 -4.94 0.08 6.42
CA ALA A 19 -4.96 1.54 6.35
C ALA A 19 -5.66 2.04 5.08
N ILE A 20 -5.26 1.50 3.91
CA ILE A 20 -5.88 1.86 2.63
C ILE A 20 -7.34 1.40 2.55
N ALA A 21 -7.62 0.16 2.98
CA ALA A 21 -8.97 -0.39 2.92
C ALA A 21 -9.96 0.41 3.77
N VAL A 22 -9.57 0.78 4.99
CA VAL A 22 -10.40 1.60 5.89
C VAL A 22 -10.60 3.01 5.34
N TRP A 23 -9.55 3.63 4.81
CA TRP A 23 -9.65 4.96 4.21
C TRP A 23 -10.69 5.00 3.08
N PHE A 24 -10.59 4.08 2.11
CA PHE A 24 -11.55 4.03 1.00
C PHE A 24 -12.93 3.57 1.43
N LEU A 25 -13.05 2.68 2.42
CA LEU A 25 -14.35 2.30 2.97
C LEU A 25 -15.06 3.51 3.60
N CYS A 26 -14.36 4.34 4.35
CA CYS A 26 -14.92 5.57 4.92
C CYS A 26 -15.42 6.52 3.84
N ILE A 27 -14.64 6.73 2.77
CA ILE A 27 -15.03 7.56 1.62
C ILE A 27 -16.27 6.98 0.93
N ASP A 28 -16.23 5.70 0.58
CA ASP A 28 -17.31 4.98 -0.11
C ASP A 28 -18.63 5.04 0.68
N VAL A 29 -18.57 4.81 1.99
CA VAL A 29 -19.72 4.91 2.89
C VAL A 29 -20.23 6.34 2.99
N SER A 30 -19.35 7.34 3.07
CA SER A 30 -19.74 8.75 3.10
C SER A 30 -20.46 9.22 1.82
N MET A 31 -20.21 8.53 0.70
CA MET A 31 -20.86 8.76 -0.59
C MET A 31 -22.09 7.88 -0.81
N GLY A 32 -22.49 7.08 0.18
CA GLY A 32 -23.65 6.18 0.10
C GLY A 32 -23.45 4.94 -0.79
N GLN A 33 -22.20 4.62 -1.15
CA GLN A 33 -21.87 3.49 -2.02
C GLN A 33 -20.75 2.62 -1.42
N PRO A 34 -21.04 1.80 -0.41
CA PRO A 34 -20.03 0.95 0.24
C PRO A 34 -19.30 0.04 -0.76
N PHE A 35 -17.98 -0.08 -0.61
CA PHE A 35 -17.10 -0.91 -1.44
C PHE A 35 -17.06 -0.54 -2.93
N ARG A 36 -17.52 0.66 -3.31
CA ARG A 36 -17.43 1.16 -4.68
C ARG A 36 -15.99 1.15 -5.18
N THR A 37 -15.04 1.67 -4.40
CA THR A 37 -13.64 1.79 -4.80
C THR A 37 -13.00 0.43 -5.10
N PRO A 38 -13.03 -0.59 -4.20
CA PRO A 38 -12.46 -1.89 -4.51
C PRO A 38 -13.20 -2.61 -5.65
N ALA A 39 -14.52 -2.47 -5.77
CA ALA A 39 -15.25 -3.05 -6.90
C ALA A 39 -14.84 -2.44 -8.23
N LEU A 40 -14.63 -1.13 -8.25
CA LEU A 40 -14.28 -0.38 -9.43
C LEU A 40 -12.85 -0.69 -9.89
N LEU A 41 -11.89 -0.74 -8.96
CA LEU A 41 -10.52 -1.19 -9.27
C LEU A 41 -10.50 -2.66 -9.70
N GLY A 42 -11.29 -3.52 -9.07
CA GLY A 42 -11.47 -4.91 -9.50
C GLY A 42 -12.03 -5.01 -10.91
N ALA A 43 -13.08 -4.26 -11.24
CA ALA A 43 -13.69 -4.27 -12.57
C ALA A 43 -12.73 -3.77 -13.65
N THR A 44 -11.96 -2.73 -13.34
CA THR A 44 -10.94 -2.21 -14.25
C THR A 44 -9.81 -3.22 -14.50
N LEU A 45 -9.36 -3.93 -13.46
CA LEU A 45 -8.26 -4.89 -13.55
C LEU A 45 -8.65 -6.23 -14.18
N PHE A 46 -9.80 -6.79 -13.80
CA PHE A 46 -10.19 -8.15 -14.16
C PHE A 46 -11.20 -8.21 -15.30
N ASP A 47 -12.12 -7.23 -15.37
CA ASP A 47 -13.18 -7.19 -16.39
C ASP A 47 -12.88 -6.15 -17.49
N GLY A 48 -11.78 -5.37 -17.37
CA GLY A 48 -11.37 -4.36 -18.34
C GLY A 48 -12.31 -3.16 -18.42
N LEU A 49 -13.05 -2.86 -17.35
CA LEU A 49 -14.02 -1.77 -17.29
C LEU A 49 -13.34 -0.41 -17.56
N ARG A 50 -13.83 0.29 -18.60
CA ARG A 50 -13.34 1.63 -19.00
C ARG A 50 -14.33 2.75 -18.69
N ASP A 51 -15.62 2.43 -18.58
CA ASP A 51 -16.67 3.39 -18.24
C ASP A 51 -17.14 3.15 -16.80
N PRO A 52 -16.85 4.07 -15.86
CA PRO A 52 -17.30 3.96 -14.47
C PRO A 52 -18.83 3.94 -14.32
N ALA A 53 -19.59 4.47 -15.28
CA ALA A 53 -21.06 4.48 -15.22
C ALA A 53 -21.65 3.07 -15.43
N ALA A 54 -20.91 2.17 -16.09
CA ALA A 54 -21.29 0.78 -16.30
C ALA A 54 -20.90 -0.13 -15.11
N LEU A 55 -20.36 0.42 -14.02
CA LEU A 55 -19.99 -0.36 -12.85
C LEU A 55 -21.23 -0.96 -12.18
N HIS A 56 -21.22 -2.29 -12.04
CA HIS A 56 -22.07 -2.99 -11.11
C HIS A 56 -21.22 -3.52 -9.95
N THR A 57 -21.39 -2.96 -8.75
CA THR A 57 -20.71 -3.43 -7.55
C THR A 57 -21.15 -4.86 -7.24
N THR A 58 -20.25 -5.82 -7.42
CA THR A 58 -20.48 -7.22 -7.08
C THR A 58 -19.48 -7.69 -6.03
N ALA A 59 -19.90 -8.66 -5.21
CA ALA A 59 -19.02 -9.26 -4.20
C ALA A 59 -17.78 -9.90 -4.84
N ARG A 60 -17.90 -10.46 -6.05
CA ARG A 60 -16.78 -11.02 -6.82
C ARG A 60 -15.67 -9.98 -7.00
N LEU A 61 -16.00 -8.83 -7.60
CA LEU A 61 -15.03 -7.77 -7.89
C LEU A 61 -14.35 -7.23 -6.64
N VAL A 62 -15.13 -7.03 -5.57
CA VAL A 62 -14.61 -6.57 -4.28
C VAL A 62 -13.61 -7.59 -3.71
N LEU A 63 -13.95 -8.88 -3.74
CA LEU A 63 -13.10 -9.95 -3.22
C LEU A 63 -11.83 -10.16 -4.07
N GLU A 64 -11.93 -10.10 -5.39
CA GLU A 64 -10.80 -10.22 -6.31
C GLU A 64 -9.79 -9.09 -6.08
N TYR A 65 -10.26 -7.84 -6.04
CA TYR A 65 -9.39 -6.70 -5.75
C TYR A 65 -8.82 -6.76 -4.33
N THR A 66 -9.64 -7.13 -3.34
CA THR A 66 -9.18 -7.27 -1.94
C THR A 66 -8.09 -8.34 -1.86
N ALA A 67 -8.25 -9.51 -2.48
CA ALA A 67 -7.23 -10.55 -2.48
C ALA A 67 -5.91 -10.06 -3.12
N LEU A 68 -5.99 -9.37 -4.25
CA LEU A 68 -4.83 -8.78 -4.93
C LEU A 68 -4.13 -7.74 -4.03
N HIS A 69 -4.90 -6.82 -3.44
CA HIS A 69 -4.42 -5.77 -2.54
C HIS A 69 -3.67 -6.35 -1.33
N TRP A 70 -4.29 -7.30 -0.63
CA TRP A 70 -3.65 -7.94 0.53
C TRP A 70 -2.38 -8.70 0.14
N THR A 71 -2.39 -9.39 -1.00
CA THR A 71 -1.22 -10.12 -1.50
C THR A 71 -0.07 -9.17 -1.83
N ALA A 72 -0.35 -8.06 -2.52
CA ALA A 72 0.65 -7.05 -2.86
C ALA A 72 1.29 -6.44 -1.60
N PHE A 73 0.46 -6.09 -0.60
CA PHE A 73 0.93 -5.50 0.65
C PHE A 73 1.73 -6.48 1.51
N VAL A 74 1.31 -7.76 1.59
CA VAL A 74 2.08 -8.79 2.30
C VAL A 74 3.43 -9.02 1.61
N ALA A 75 3.46 -9.11 0.28
CA ALA A 75 4.71 -9.26 -0.47
C ALA A 75 5.65 -8.06 -0.23
N PHE A 76 5.11 -6.83 -0.31
CA PHE A 76 5.86 -5.61 -0.02
C PHE A 76 6.40 -5.59 1.42
N GLY A 77 5.57 -5.96 2.39
CA GLY A 77 5.96 -6.05 3.80
C GLY A 77 7.07 -7.07 4.04
N LEU A 78 7.02 -8.24 3.40
CA LEU A 78 8.07 -9.26 3.46
C LEU A 78 9.39 -8.78 2.89
N VAL A 79 9.37 -8.10 1.73
CA VAL A 79 10.58 -7.50 1.13
C VAL A 79 11.15 -6.44 2.06
N THR A 80 10.30 -5.55 2.59
CA THR A 80 10.70 -4.48 3.50
C THR A 80 11.33 -5.01 4.78
N ALA A 81 10.70 -6.01 5.42
CA ALA A 81 11.23 -6.64 6.62
C ALA A 81 12.55 -7.39 6.34
N GLY A 82 12.67 -8.03 5.17
CA GLY A 82 13.93 -8.66 4.74
C GLY A 82 15.07 -7.65 4.58
N LEU A 83 14.80 -6.51 3.96
CA LEU A 83 15.76 -5.42 3.80
C LEU A 83 16.14 -4.78 5.15
N LEU A 84 15.17 -4.58 6.05
CA LEU A 84 15.42 -4.06 7.39
C LEU A 84 16.28 -5.02 8.24
N ALA A 85 16.01 -6.32 8.17
CA ALA A 85 16.85 -7.33 8.83
C ALA A 85 18.28 -7.40 8.24
N ALA A 86 18.46 -7.02 6.98
CA ALA A 86 19.77 -6.86 6.38
C ALA A 86 20.43 -5.53 6.79
N ALA A 87 19.64 -4.47 6.98
CA ALA A 87 20.09 -3.15 7.41
C ALA A 87 20.72 -3.16 8.82
N ASP A 88 20.33 -4.10 9.68
CA ASP A 88 20.99 -4.33 10.98
C ASP A 88 22.48 -4.71 10.82
N ARG A 89 22.93 -5.13 9.62
CA ARG A 89 24.36 -5.40 9.31
C ARG A 89 25.00 -4.31 8.45
N ASP A 90 24.22 -3.68 7.59
CA ASP A 90 24.68 -2.58 6.72
C ASP A 90 23.62 -1.46 6.71
N PRO A 91 23.80 -0.39 7.51
CA PRO A 91 22.85 0.71 7.61
C PRO A 91 22.54 1.40 6.27
N ARG A 92 23.39 1.26 5.25
CA ARG A 92 23.15 1.82 3.90
C ARG A 92 21.90 1.25 3.25
N LEU A 93 21.47 0.05 3.66
CA LEU A 93 20.24 -0.56 3.16
C LEU A 93 18.96 0.18 3.62
N LEU A 94 19.04 1.06 4.62
CA LEU A 94 17.92 1.93 4.97
C LEU A 94 17.58 2.90 3.83
N PHE A 95 18.58 3.34 3.05
CA PHE A 95 18.33 4.12 1.84
C PHE A 95 17.58 3.29 0.78
N VAL A 96 17.88 1.98 0.67
CA VAL A 96 17.16 1.07 -0.24
C VAL A 96 15.71 0.87 0.22
N VAL A 97 15.46 0.76 1.52
CA VAL A 97 14.10 0.68 2.09
C VAL A 97 13.32 1.98 1.80
N PHE A 98 13.95 3.13 2.01
CA PHE A 98 13.34 4.43 1.68
C PHE A 98 13.02 4.55 0.19
N MET A 99 13.97 4.18 -0.67
CA MET A 99 13.77 4.18 -2.12
C MET A 99 12.66 3.21 -2.53
N LEU A 100 12.62 2.01 -1.97
CA LEU A 100 11.56 1.01 -2.20
C LEU A 100 10.19 1.59 -1.85
N PHE A 101 10.09 2.30 -0.72
CA PHE A 101 8.87 2.99 -0.32
C PHE A 101 8.47 4.07 -1.33
N CYS A 102 9.37 4.97 -1.72
CA CYS A 102 9.07 6.00 -2.73
C CYS A 102 8.69 5.39 -4.10
N CYS A 103 9.39 4.34 -4.53
CA CYS A 103 9.08 3.63 -5.77
C CYS A 103 7.71 2.97 -5.71
N PHE A 104 7.34 2.36 -4.58
CA PHE A 104 6.01 1.79 -4.39
C PHE A 104 4.93 2.86 -4.44
N GLU A 105 5.17 4.02 -3.83
CA GLU A 105 4.24 5.15 -3.88
C GLU A 105 3.97 5.60 -5.32
N VAL A 106 5.03 5.86 -6.07
CA VAL A 106 4.95 6.27 -7.48
C VAL A 106 4.36 5.16 -8.35
N PHE A 107 4.72 3.90 -8.10
CA PHE A 107 4.17 2.76 -8.83
C PHE A 107 2.67 2.60 -8.58
N ALA A 108 2.20 2.70 -7.33
CA ALA A 108 0.79 2.58 -7.00
C ALA A 108 -0.02 3.72 -7.64
N LEU A 109 0.45 4.96 -7.49
CA LEU A 109 -0.20 6.12 -8.12
C LEU A 109 -0.15 6.05 -9.65
N GLY A 110 0.96 5.60 -10.23
CA GLY A 110 1.13 5.44 -11.68
C GLY A 110 0.28 4.31 -12.26
N LEU A 111 0.23 3.16 -11.59
CA LEU A 111 -0.59 2.02 -11.98
C LEU A 111 -2.06 2.41 -11.98
N ILE A 112 -2.51 3.11 -10.94
CA ILE A 112 -3.86 3.68 -10.91
C ILE A 112 -3.98 4.69 -12.05
N SER A 113 -3.06 5.64 -12.22
CA SER A 113 -3.19 6.65 -13.28
C SER A 113 -3.34 6.05 -14.70
N VAL A 114 -2.65 4.96 -15.00
CA VAL A 114 -2.70 4.28 -16.30
C VAL A 114 -3.96 3.43 -16.46
N LEU A 115 -4.32 2.66 -15.44
CA LEU A 115 -5.48 1.77 -15.51
C LEU A 115 -6.81 2.53 -15.32
N ALA A 116 -6.73 3.70 -14.72
CA ALA A 116 -7.81 4.41 -14.07
C ALA A 116 -7.86 5.87 -14.56
N GLU A 117 -7.50 6.14 -15.83
CA GLU A 117 -7.50 7.51 -16.37
C GLU A 117 -8.90 8.17 -16.25
N ARG A 118 -9.96 7.36 -16.46
CA ARG A 118 -11.36 7.73 -16.23
C ARG A 118 -11.81 7.67 -14.77
N LEU A 119 -11.02 7.04 -13.89
CA LEU A 119 -11.36 6.93 -12.48
C LEU A 119 -11.13 8.23 -11.73
N PHE A 120 -10.24 9.11 -12.20
CA PHE A 120 -10.10 10.44 -11.62
C PHE A 120 -11.35 11.33 -11.79
N GLU A 121 -12.25 10.99 -12.71
CA GLU A 121 -13.57 11.64 -12.83
C GLU A 121 -14.50 11.27 -11.66
N VAL A 122 -14.26 10.13 -11.00
CA VAL A 122 -15.13 9.55 -9.97
C VAL A 122 -14.49 9.55 -8.58
N LEU A 123 -13.22 9.16 -8.49
CA LEU A 123 -12.38 9.26 -7.32
C LEU A 123 -11.49 10.48 -7.43
N ALA A 124 -11.63 11.41 -6.49
CA ALA A 124 -10.77 12.57 -6.47
C ALA A 124 -9.31 12.16 -6.23
N TRP A 125 -8.39 12.60 -7.10
CA TRP A 125 -6.97 12.22 -7.09
C TRP A 125 -6.30 12.41 -5.71
N TRP A 126 -6.73 13.41 -4.93
CA TRP A 126 -6.21 13.67 -3.59
C TRP A 126 -6.50 12.53 -2.62
N THR A 127 -7.60 11.79 -2.80
CA THR A 127 -7.95 10.65 -1.95
C THR A 127 -6.95 9.51 -2.10
N LEU A 128 -6.45 9.30 -3.33
CA LEU A 128 -5.44 8.28 -3.66
C LEU A 128 -4.10 8.65 -3.03
N VAL A 129 -3.68 9.91 -3.20
CA VAL A 129 -2.45 10.44 -2.62
C VAL A 129 -2.50 10.35 -1.09
N LEU A 130 -3.59 10.78 -0.45
CA LEU A 130 -3.72 10.71 1.00
C LEU A 130 -3.77 9.27 1.52
N ALA A 131 -4.46 8.35 0.83
CA ALA A 131 -4.50 6.94 1.22
C ALA A 131 -3.11 6.32 1.27
N ASN A 132 -2.31 6.58 0.23
CA ASN A 132 -1.00 5.99 0.08
C ASN A 132 0.00 6.60 1.08
N LEU A 133 0.01 7.93 1.21
CA LEU A 133 0.80 8.62 2.23
C LEU A 133 0.45 8.14 3.64
N LEU A 134 -0.85 7.97 3.95
CA LEU A 134 -1.29 7.47 5.25
C LEU A 134 -0.78 6.05 5.50
N ALA A 135 -0.96 5.15 4.54
CA ALA A 135 -0.49 3.77 4.64
C ALA A 135 1.03 3.71 4.84
N GLY A 136 1.76 4.50 4.04
CA GLY A 136 3.20 4.61 4.12
C GLY A 136 3.72 5.14 5.44
N LEU A 137 3.11 6.20 5.97
CA LEU A 137 3.46 6.76 7.28
C LEU A 137 3.19 5.75 8.40
N ILE A 138 2.07 5.02 8.35
CA ILE A 138 1.75 4.00 9.35
C ILE A 138 2.76 2.85 9.28
N MET A 139 3.09 2.37 8.08
CA MET A 139 4.08 1.30 7.90
C MET A 139 5.47 1.75 8.34
N LEU A 140 5.90 2.96 7.97
CA LEU A 140 7.17 3.54 8.37
C LEU A 140 7.24 3.67 9.90
N ALA A 141 6.18 4.18 10.54
CA ALA A 141 6.09 4.27 11.99
C ALA A 141 6.18 2.88 12.66
N PHE A 142 5.53 1.85 12.10
CA PHE A 142 5.60 0.48 12.57
C PHE A 142 7.05 -0.06 12.52
N PHE A 143 7.72 0.07 11.38
CA PHE A 143 9.09 -0.42 11.20
C PHE A 143 10.12 0.41 11.99
N PHE A 144 9.96 1.73 12.08
CA PHE A 144 10.84 2.61 12.84
C PHE A 144 10.85 2.27 14.34
N ARG A 145 9.67 1.97 14.90
CA ARG A 145 9.56 1.54 16.31
C ARG A 145 10.26 0.20 16.58
N ARG A 146 10.42 -0.63 15.55
CA ARG A 146 10.98 -1.97 15.65
C ARG A 146 12.52 -2.00 15.47
N HIS A 147 13.05 -1.15 14.58
CA HIS A 147 14.48 -1.10 14.25
C HIS A 147 15.20 0.17 14.76
N ARG A 148 14.77 0.73 15.91
CA ARG A 148 15.25 2.04 16.43
C ARG A 148 16.79 2.20 16.45
N SER A 149 17.54 1.13 16.72
CA SER A 149 19.01 1.16 16.76
C SER A 149 19.65 1.43 15.39
N ALA A 150 19.17 0.78 14.33
CA ALA A 150 19.70 0.93 12.98
C ALA A 150 19.47 2.35 12.42
N TRP A 151 18.31 2.94 12.76
CA TRP A 151 17.98 4.32 12.37
C TRP A 151 18.88 5.37 13.04
N HIS A 152 19.25 5.18 14.31
CA HIS A 152 20.16 6.09 15.00
C HIS A 152 21.55 6.10 14.34
N GLU A 153 22.07 4.92 13.97
CA GLU A 153 23.39 4.80 13.36
C GLU A 153 23.43 5.42 11.95
N PHE A 154 22.36 5.26 11.17
CA PHE A 154 22.22 5.92 9.86
C PHE A 154 22.19 7.45 9.95
N LEU A 155 21.46 8.02 10.93
CA LEU A 155 21.39 9.46 11.11
C LEU A 155 22.75 10.06 11.51
N VAL A 156 23.53 9.34 12.31
CA VAL A 156 24.87 9.77 12.72
C VAL A 156 25.89 9.65 11.57
N LEU A 157 25.75 8.68 10.67
CA LEU A 157 26.60 8.55 9.47
C LEU A 157 26.29 9.58 8.38
N SER A 158 25.18 10.32 8.50
CA SER A 158 24.75 11.34 7.55
C SER A 158 25.13 12.78 7.94
N GLU A 159 25.77 12.97 9.10
CA GLU A 159 26.46 14.21 9.49
C GLU A 159 27.96 14.15 9.15
#